data_AF-A0A4W5MGB9-F1
#
_entry.id   AF-A0A4W5MGB9-F1
#
_cell.length_a   1.000
_cell.length_b   1.000
_cell.length_c   1.000
_cell.angle_alpha   90.00
_cell.angle_beta   90.00
_cell.angle_gamma   90.00
#
_symmetry.space_group_name_H-M   'P 1'
#
loop_
_entity.id
_entity.type
_entity.pdbx_description
1 polymer ?
#
loop_
_entity_poly.entity_id
_entity_poly.type
_entity_poly.pdbx_seq_one_letter_code
_entity_poly.pdbx_strand_id
1 'polypeptide(L)'
;MMYQAFLLTIPLLMAFQTSCINTSTLDSVKMIEQARPPKVSLSRLDELRNRAKFIGRSCKEVKDRYGQSEDGLYYLTTSTGVVYQTFCDMTTAGGGWTLVASVHEDNIYGKCTVGDRWTSQQGNNANWPKGEGNWANRKTFGTVEAATDDDFKNPGYYDIDAEDMSVWHVPNKTPFYHWNLAAIMRYHTERRFLHLYGGNLYYLFHRYPVEYNVGKHLSDNGPSIPIVYDLGDKESTKMFYGPYSGAEIEGGFISFRAINKERAATAICSGVKPKGGSVCSLLTFRMCLTESSRPNTWARLLNTATSTRQESEIHQWATNHMVSNNTSINRVTYTHPSIPPSLPPSHRL
;
A
#
# COMPACT_ATOMS: atom_id res chain seq x y z
N MET A 1 16.51 85.85 14.52
CA MET A 1 15.51 86.47 15.39
C MET A 1 15.12 85.48 16.47
N MET A 2 15.37 85.88 17.73
CA MET A 2 14.80 85.42 19.02
C MET A 2 15.01 83.95 19.45
N TYR A 3 15.97 83.71 20.37
CA TYR A 3 15.87 83.56 21.85
C TYR A 3 15.49 82.11 22.26
N GLN A 4 16.39 81.26 22.81
CA GLN A 4 16.88 81.18 24.22
C GLN A 4 15.73 81.18 25.25
N ALA A 5 15.62 80.38 26.32
CA ALA A 5 16.55 79.56 27.12
C ALA A 5 15.71 78.65 28.10
N PHE A 6 16.17 77.45 28.50
CA PHE A 6 16.62 77.07 29.89
C PHE A 6 15.57 77.24 31.02
N LEU A 7 15.14 76.27 31.87
CA LEU A 7 15.85 75.40 32.84
C LEU A 7 14.88 74.42 33.57
N LEU A 8 15.42 73.26 34.01
CA LEU A 8 15.22 72.48 35.28
C LEU A 8 13.78 72.20 35.80
N THR A 9 13.34 70.98 36.15
CA THR A 9 13.78 70.12 37.29
C THR A 9 13.18 68.69 37.21
N ILE A 10 13.80 67.75 37.94
CA ILE A 10 13.54 66.29 38.05
C ILE A 10 12.46 65.97 39.14
N PRO A 11 12.13 64.71 39.48
CA PRO A 11 11.02 63.84 39.04
C PRO A 11 9.87 63.67 40.09
N LEU A 12 8.71 63.13 39.70
CA LEU A 12 7.83 62.44 40.65
C LEU A 12 7.09 61.27 39.99
N LEU A 13 7.31 60.07 40.54
CA LEU A 13 6.56 58.85 40.29
C LEU A 13 5.05 59.11 40.33
N MET A 14 4.34 58.76 39.27
CA MET A 14 3.01 58.15 39.42
C MET A 14 2.89 56.98 38.45
N ALA A 15 2.71 55.81 39.05
CA ALA A 15 2.48 54.54 38.38
C ALA A 15 1.22 54.62 37.52
N PHE A 16 1.38 54.52 36.20
CA PHE A 16 0.31 54.05 35.34
C PHE A 16 0.47 52.54 35.20
N GLN A 17 -0.43 51.81 35.86
CA GLN A 17 -0.59 50.37 35.70
C GLN A 17 -0.93 50.04 34.24
N THR A 18 0.06 49.53 33.52
CA THR A 18 -0.19 48.59 32.43
C THR A 18 -0.78 47.33 33.05
N SER A 19 -2.09 47.13 32.89
CA SER A 19 -2.70 45.82 33.04
C SER A 19 -2.22 44.94 31.88
N CYS A 20 -1.00 44.45 31.99
CA CYS A 20 -0.60 43.22 31.33
C CYS A 20 -1.35 42.11 32.09
N ILE A 21 -2.44 41.61 31.51
CA ILE A 21 -3.08 40.39 31.98
C ILE A 21 -2.02 39.29 31.83
N ASN A 22 -1.38 38.96 32.95
CA ASN A 22 -0.66 37.72 33.17
C ASN A 22 -1.64 36.57 32.94
N THR A 23 -1.71 36.06 31.71
CA THR A 23 -2.17 34.70 31.51
C THR A 23 -1.06 33.81 32.04
N SER A 24 -1.31 33.25 33.21
CA SER A 24 -0.36 32.40 33.90
C SER A 24 -0.01 31.22 33.01
N THR A 25 1.26 30.83 32.99
CA THR A 25 1.75 29.59 32.38
C THR A 25 1.04 28.34 32.94
N LEU A 26 0.28 28.48 34.04
CA LEU A 26 -0.53 27.44 34.64
C LEU A 26 -1.81 27.10 33.84
N ASP A 27 -2.40 28.07 33.12
CA ASP A 27 -3.63 27.84 32.35
C ASP A 27 -3.36 27.07 31.05
N SER A 28 -2.17 27.26 30.45
CA SER A 28 -1.73 26.47 29.29
C SER A 28 -1.38 25.03 29.66
N VAL A 29 -0.91 24.78 30.89
CA VAL A 29 -0.58 23.42 31.37
C VAL A 29 -1.85 22.60 31.65
N LYS A 30 -2.93 23.24 32.13
CA LYS A 30 -4.22 22.55 32.35
C LYS A 30 -4.88 22.03 31.07
N MET A 31 -4.62 22.66 29.91
CA MET A 31 -5.14 22.21 28.62
C MET A 31 -4.35 21.04 28.01
N ILE A 32 -3.13 20.79 28.47
CA ILE A 32 -2.31 19.65 28.03
C ILE A 32 -2.70 18.37 28.79
N GLU A 33 -3.18 18.50 30.02
CA GLU A 33 -3.53 17.35 30.87
C GLU A 33 -4.84 16.64 30.45
N GLN A 34 -5.62 17.23 29.54
CA GLN A 34 -6.87 16.66 29.02
C GLN A 34 -6.77 16.04 27.63
N ALA A 35 -5.65 16.18 26.91
CA ALA A 35 -5.38 15.39 25.70
C ALA A 35 -4.74 14.05 26.09
N ARG A 36 -5.42 13.28 26.94
CA ARG A 36 -5.00 11.91 27.21
C ARG A 36 -5.15 11.15 25.88
N PRO A 37 -4.08 10.56 25.32
CA PRO A 37 -4.22 9.75 24.10
C PRO A 37 -5.31 8.71 24.37
N PRO A 38 -6.19 8.43 23.39
CA PRO A 38 -7.24 7.43 23.59
C PRO A 38 -6.58 6.18 24.15
N LYS A 39 -6.99 5.75 25.35
CA LYS A 39 -6.49 4.51 25.94
C LYS A 39 -6.86 3.40 24.97
N VAL A 40 -5.88 2.96 24.17
CA VAL A 40 -6.04 1.78 23.33
C VAL A 40 -6.37 0.65 24.29
N SER A 41 -7.54 0.04 24.14
CA SER A 41 -7.92 -1.07 25.01
C SER A 41 -6.89 -2.19 24.86
N LEU A 42 -6.59 -2.89 25.96
CA LEU A 42 -5.69 -4.04 25.92
C LEU A 42 -6.14 -5.08 24.88
N SER A 43 -7.46 -5.21 24.67
CA SER A 43 -8.03 -6.03 23.59
C SER A 43 -7.59 -5.60 22.19
N ARG A 44 -7.57 -4.29 21.90
CA ARG A 44 -7.14 -3.74 20.61
C ARG A 44 -5.62 -3.89 20.42
N LEU A 45 -4.84 -3.80 21.49
CA LEU A 45 -3.40 -4.10 21.43
C LEU A 45 -3.14 -5.59 21.18
N ASP A 46 -3.89 -6.49 21.81
CA ASP A 46 -3.78 -7.93 21.57
C ASP A 46 -4.25 -8.33 20.16
N GLU A 47 -5.28 -7.70 19.61
CA GLU A 47 -5.70 -7.84 18.21
C GLU A 47 -4.58 -7.41 17.25
N LEU A 48 -4.01 -6.21 17.45
CA LEU A 48 -2.91 -5.70 16.62
C LEU A 48 -1.67 -6.61 16.71
N ARG A 49 -1.34 -7.09 17.92
CA ARG A 49 -0.22 -8.02 18.14
C ARG A 49 -0.45 -9.38 17.50
N ASN A 50 -1.68 -9.89 17.53
CA ASN A 50 -2.03 -11.14 16.86
C ASN A 50 -2.00 -11.00 15.33
N ARG A 51 -2.44 -9.87 14.78
CA ARG A 51 -2.33 -9.59 13.33
C ARG A 51 -0.88 -9.47 12.85
N ALA A 52 0.04 -9.02 13.70
CA ALA A 52 1.47 -9.01 13.39
C ALA A 52 2.10 -10.42 13.25
N LYS A 53 1.41 -11.50 13.67
CA LYS A 53 1.87 -12.88 13.45
C LYS A 53 1.60 -13.38 12.03
N PHE A 54 0.73 -12.72 11.28
CA PHE A 54 0.24 -13.17 9.98
C PHE A 54 0.85 -12.33 8.85
N ILE A 55 2.14 -12.52 8.62
CA ILE A 55 2.87 -11.79 7.57
C ILE A 55 2.70 -12.52 6.24
N GLY A 56 1.87 -11.96 5.36
CA GLY A 56 1.76 -12.36 3.95
C GLY A 56 2.42 -11.35 3.01
N ARG A 57 2.49 -11.68 1.72
CA ARG A 57 2.91 -10.78 0.64
C ARG A 57 1.83 -9.80 0.22
N SER A 58 0.57 -10.20 0.39
CA SER A 58 -0.61 -9.40 0.09
C SER A 58 -1.74 -9.69 1.08
N CYS A 59 -2.73 -8.81 1.12
CA CYS A 59 -3.97 -9.04 1.86
C CYS A 59 -4.70 -10.31 1.38
N LYS A 60 -4.58 -10.64 0.09
CA LYS A 60 -5.13 -11.86 -0.48
C LYS A 60 -4.48 -13.11 0.13
N GLU A 61 -3.15 -13.14 0.21
CA GLU A 61 -2.45 -14.24 0.88
C GLU A 61 -2.82 -14.34 2.36
N VAL A 62 -2.92 -13.20 3.05
CA VAL A 62 -3.31 -13.17 4.47
C VAL A 62 -4.72 -13.75 4.67
N LYS A 63 -5.66 -13.36 3.81
CA LYS A 63 -7.03 -13.90 3.81
C LYS A 63 -7.06 -15.40 3.55
N ASP A 64 -6.40 -15.85 2.49
CA ASP A 64 -6.47 -17.25 2.06
C ASP A 64 -5.74 -18.20 3.01
N ARG A 65 -4.57 -17.80 3.54
CA ARG A 65 -3.73 -18.66 4.38
C ARG A 65 -4.18 -18.65 5.85
N TYR A 66 -4.54 -17.48 6.37
CA TYR A 66 -4.81 -17.30 7.80
C TYR A 66 -6.28 -17.07 8.12
N GLY A 67 -7.17 -17.18 7.13
CA GLY A 67 -8.62 -17.03 7.30
C GLY A 67 -9.05 -15.65 7.77
N GLN A 68 -8.21 -14.63 7.58
CA GLN A 68 -8.52 -13.26 8.03
C GLN A 68 -9.59 -12.64 7.12
N SER A 69 -10.70 -12.21 7.72
CA SER A 69 -11.86 -11.70 6.98
C SER A 69 -12.24 -10.25 7.32
N GLU A 70 -11.57 -9.64 8.30
CA GLU A 70 -11.90 -8.29 8.75
C GLU A 70 -11.08 -7.24 8.02
N ASP A 71 -11.74 -6.17 7.59
CA ASP A 71 -11.06 -4.97 7.08
C ASP A 71 -10.13 -4.37 8.16
N GLY A 72 -9.03 -3.76 7.72
CA GLY A 72 -8.17 -3.02 8.64
C GLY A 72 -6.69 -3.08 8.29
N LEU A 73 -5.84 -2.74 9.26
CA LEU A 73 -4.40 -2.68 9.05
C LEU A 73 -3.75 -4.05 9.27
N TYR A 74 -2.88 -4.44 8.34
CA TYR A 74 -2.10 -5.67 8.38
C TYR A 74 -0.63 -5.38 8.04
N TYR A 75 0.27 -6.20 8.59
CA TYR A 75 1.68 -6.20 8.21
C TYR A 75 1.90 -7.16 7.05
N LEU A 76 2.56 -6.69 6.01
CA LEU A 76 2.94 -7.45 4.82
C LEU A 76 4.46 -7.42 4.65
N THR A 77 4.98 -8.32 3.82
CA THR A 77 6.40 -8.33 3.45
C THR A 77 6.58 -8.37 1.94
N THR A 78 7.68 -7.84 1.42
CA THR A 78 8.05 -7.97 0.00
C THR A 78 8.86 -9.23 -0.27
N SER A 79 9.18 -9.49 -1.54
CA SER A 79 10.00 -10.63 -1.98
C SER A 79 11.43 -10.56 -1.46
N THR A 80 11.88 -9.34 -1.20
CA THR A 80 13.18 -9.02 -0.63
C THR A 80 13.14 -8.90 0.90
N GLY A 81 12.00 -9.18 1.54
CA GLY A 81 11.84 -9.15 3.00
C GLY A 81 11.54 -7.78 3.61
N VAL A 82 11.20 -6.75 2.82
CA VAL A 82 10.82 -5.43 3.36
C VAL A 82 9.45 -5.56 4.02
N VAL A 83 9.36 -5.31 5.32
CA VAL A 83 8.09 -5.34 6.06
C VAL A 83 7.45 -3.96 6.07
N TYR A 84 6.15 -3.88 5.78
CA TYR A 84 5.38 -2.64 5.79
C TYR A 84 3.95 -2.89 6.25
N GLN A 85 3.29 -1.87 6.78
CA GLN A 85 1.89 -1.93 7.17
C GLN A 85 1.02 -1.29 6.08
N THR A 86 -0.14 -1.88 5.81
CA THR A 86 -1.14 -1.27 4.92
C THR A 86 -2.56 -1.70 5.28
N PHE A 87 -3.54 -1.08 4.61
CA PHE A 87 -4.96 -1.40 4.77
C PHE A 87 -5.34 -2.55 3.83
N CYS A 88 -6.04 -3.52 4.39
CA CYS A 88 -6.68 -4.61 3.66
C CYS A 88 -8.18 -4.40 3.66
N ASP A 89 -8.76 -4.37 2.47
CA ASP A 89 -10.20 -4.57 2.26
C ASP A 89 -10.44 -6.07 2.06
N MET A 90 -11.03 -6.67 3.09
CA MET A 90 -11.34 -8.09 3.18
C MET A 90 -12.81 -8.38 2.82
N THR A 91 -13.55 -7.35 2.35
CA THR A 91 -15.00 -7.41 2.14
C THR A 91 -15.37 -7.35 0.66
N THR A 92 -14.86 -6.37 -0.10
CA THR A 92 -15.28 -6.09 -1.48
C THR A 92 -15.01 -7.28 -2.40
N ALA A 93 -16.01 -7.74 -3.17
CA ALA A 93 -15.86 -8.85 -4.14
C ALA A 93 -15.16 -10.11 -3.57
N GLY A 94 -15.42 -10.44 -2.29
CA GLY A 94 -14.78 -11.56 -1.61
C GLY A 94 -13.48 -11.22 -0.86
N GLY A 95 -12.98 -9.99 -0.98
CA GLY A 95 -11.86 -9.45 -0.20
C GLY A 95 -10.47 -9.84 -0.69
N GLY A 96 -9.46 -9.39 0.07
CA GLY A 96 -8.05 -9.60 -0.26
C GLY A 96 -7.41 -8.43 -1.01
N TRP A 97 -8.08 -7.28 -1.06
CA TRP A 97 -7.58 -6.08 -1.70
C TRP A 97 -6.55 -5.39 -0.80
N THR A 98 -5.36 -5.16 -1.33
CA THR A 98 -4.24 -4.52 -0.64
C THR A 98 -4.13 -3.07 -1.06
N LEU A 99 -4.32 -2.11 -0.15
CA LEU A 99 -4.02 -0.71 -0.46
C LEU A 99 -2.54 -0.57 -0.77
N VAL A 100 -2.20 -0.04 -1.95
CA VAL A 100 -0.81 0.16 -2.37
C VAL A 100 -0.44 1.62 -2.56
N ALA A 101 -1.42 2.46 -2.88
CA ALA A 101 -1.19 3.88 -3.09
C ALA A 101 -2.47 4.72 -2.94
N SER A 102 -2.28 6.01 -2.68
CA SER A 102 -3.29 7.07 -2.68
C SER A 102 -2.73 8.27 -3.40
N VAL A 103 -3.52 8.82 -4.32
CA VAL A 103 -3.32 10.14 -4.93
C VAL A 103 -4.13 11.12 -4.10
N HIS A 104 -3.49 12.17 -3.59
CA HIS A 104 -4.11 13.18 -2.77
C HIS A 104 -3.69 14.58 -3.25
N GLU A 105 -4.70 15.42 -3.48
CA GLU A 105 -4.50 16.84 -3.76
C GLU A 105 -4.51 17.65 -2.46
N ASP A 106 -3.37 18.26 -2.15
CA ASP A 106 -3.17 19.08 -0.97
C ASP A 106 -3.49 20.55 -1.21
N ASN A 107 -3.24 21.07 -2.41
CA ASN A 107 -3.47 22.46 -2.76
C ASN A 107 -3.70 22.65 -4.27
N ILE A 108 -4.97 22.65 -4.68
CA ILE A 108 -5.36 22.81 -6.08
C ILE A 108 -4.89 24.13 -6.73
N TYR A 109 -4.53 25.13 -5.93
CA TYR A 109 -3.97 26.40 -6.42
C TYR A 109 -2.45 26.34 -6.63
N GLY A 110 -1.76 25.42 -5.95
CA GLY A 110 -0.38 25.05 -6.23
C GLY A 110 -0.30 24.30 -7.56
N LYS A 111 0.55 24.76 -8.47
CA LYS A 111 0.69 24.13 -9.79
C LYS A 111 2.05 23.44 -9.87
N CYS A 112 2.04 22.13 -9.65
CA CYS A 112 3.24 21.31 -9.64
C CYS A 112 4.24 21.79 -8.57
N THR A 113 3.73 21.98 -7.36
CA THR A 113 4.47 22.44 -6.17
C THR A 113 4.80 21.29 -5.24
N VAL A 114 5.44 21.57 -4.10
CA VAL A 114 5.62 20.57 -3.04
C VAL A 114 4.25 19.98 -2.67
N GLY A 115 4.15 18.64 -2.62
CA GLY A 115 2.89 17.92 -2.47
C GLY A 115 2.50 17.14 -3.72
N ASP A 116 2.77 17.66 -4.92
CA ASP A 116 2.38 17.10 -6.22
C ASP A 116 3.22 15.89 -6.67
N ARG A 117 3.34 14.85 -5.83
CA ARG A 117 4.27 13.73 -6.05
C ARG A 117 3.84 12.85 -7.22
N TRP A 118 2.56 12.78 -7.55
CA TRP A 118 2.07 12.01 -8.68
C TRP A 118 2.17 12.74 -10.02
N THR A 119 2.59 14.00 -10.02
CA THR A 119 2.88 14.78 -11.24
C THR A 119 4.32 15.28 -11.21
N SER A 120 4.57 16.50 -10.76
CA SER A 120 5.87 17.15 -10.67
C SER A 120 5.87 18.09 -9.47
N GLN A 121 6.93 18.09 -8.66
CA GLN A 121 7.14 19.13 -7.64
C GLN A 121 8.16 20.19 -8.12
N GLN A 122 8.54 20.13 -9.40
CA GLN A 122 9.53 21.00 -10.05
C GLN A 122 8.85 22.03 -10.97
N GLY A 123 7.57 22.34 -10.72
CA GLY A 123 6.76 23.17 -11.59
C GLY A 123 6.40 22.48 -12.91
N ASN A 124 5.78 23.27 -13.78
CA ASN A 124 5.47 22.87 -15.15
C ASN A 124 6.68 23.13 -16.06
N ASN A 125 7.47 22.08 -16.32
CA ASN A 125 8.72 22.18 -17.05
C ASN A 125 8.83 21.13 -18.15
N ALA A 126 8.83 21.56 -19.42
CA ALA A 126 8.95 20.67 -20.58
C ALA A 126 10.29 19.92 -20.64
N ASN A 127 11.35 20.45 -20.03
CA ASN A 127 12.64 19.76 -19.88
C ASN A 127 12.64 18.73 -18.75
N TRP A 128 11.53 18.61 -18.02
CA TRP A 128 11.30 17.62 -16.98
C TRP A 128 10.07 16.76 -17.32
N PRO A 129 10.05 16.09 -18.49
CA PRO A 129 8.84 15.52 -19.07
C PRO A 129 8.23 14.37 -18.25
N LYS A 130 9.04 13.68 -17.44
CA LYS A 130 8.63 12.58 -16.55
C LYS A 130 8.00 13.04 -15.24
N GLY A 131 8.11 14.33 -14.90
CA GLY A 131 7.81 14.80 -13.56
C GLY A 131 8.61 14.04 -12.50
N GLU A 132 8.00 13.72 -11.37
CA GLU A 132 8.64 12.91 -10.32
C GLU A 132 8.87 11.45 -10.73
N GLY A 133 8.17 10.96 -11.76
CA GLY A 133 8.25 9.58 -12.24
C GLY A 133 7.75 8.54 -11.24
N ASN A 134 6.96 8.93 -10.22
CA ASN A 134 6.54 8.06 -9.12
C ASN A 134 5.64 6.88 -9.55
N TRP A 135 5.00 6.96 -10.71
CA TRP A 135 4.24 5.84 -11.30
C TRP A 135 5.13 4.66 -11.73
N ALA A 136 6.38 4.91 -12.10
CA ALA A 136 7.29 3.90 -12.67
C ALA A 136 8.64 3.84 -11.92
N ASN A 137 8.69 4.28 -10.67
CA ASN A 137 9.87 4.16 -9.82
C ASN A 137 9.54 3.35 -8.54
N ARG A 138 10.58 3.07 -7.74
CA ARG A 138 10.45 2.32 -6.46
C ARG A 138 10.40 3.23 -5.23
N LYS A 139 10.30 4.56 -5.40
CA LYS A 139 10.13 5.48 -4.26
C LYS A 139 8.81 5.17 -3.56
N THR A 140 8.80 5.27 -2.24
CA THR A 140 7.64 5.11 -1.35
C THR A 140 7.51 6.34 -0.46
N PHE A 141 6.30 6.67 -0.05
CA PHE A 141 6.00 7.85 0.77
C PHE A 141 4.66 7.70 1.49
N GLY A 142 4.49 8.52 2.54
CA GLY A 142 3.29 8.52 3.37
C GLY A 142 3.15 7.31 4.29
N THR A 143 2.10 7.34 5.11
CA THR A 143 1.67 6.21 5.94
C THR A 143 0.24 5.86 5.59
N VAL A 144 -0.17 4.62 5.88
CA VAL A 144 -1.54 4.16 5.57
C VAL A 144 -2.60 5.00 6.29
N GLU A 145 -2.37 5.38 7.54
CA GLU A 145 -3.33 6.18 8.31
C GLU A 145 -3.50 7.60 7.74
N ALA A 146 -2.46 8.14 7.13
CA ALA A 146 -2.44 9.47 6.51
C ALA A 146 -2.78 9.45 5.00
N ALA A 147 -3.24 8.32 4.45
CA ALA A 147 -3.52 8.21 3.01
C ALA A 147 -4.68 9.11 2.52
N THR A 148 -5.34 9.84 3.42
CA THR A 148 -6.36 10.85 3.13
C THR A 148 -5.93 12.27 3.44
N ASP A 149 -4.75 12.41 4.01
CA ASP A 149 -4.17 13.66 4.49
C ASP A 149 -2.98 14.07 3.63
N ASP A 150 -2.32 13.08 3.00
CA ASP A 150 -1.24 13.25 2.02
C ASP A 150 -1.20 12.04 1.07
N ASP A 151 -0.35 12.13 0.05
CA ASP A 151 -0.04 11.03 -0.86
C ASP A 151 0.49 9.80 -0.10
N PHE A 152 0.10 8.62 -0.59
CA PHE A 152 0.57 7.34 -0.05
C PHE A 152 1.08 6.45 -1.16
N LYS A 153 2.21 5.78 -0.95
CA LYS A 153 2.72 4.71 -1.81
C LYS A 153 3.61 3.78 -1.01
N ASN A 154 3.27 2.50 -0.97
CA ASN A 154 4.04 1.47 -0.25
C ASN A 154 4.74 0.49 -1.22
N PRO A 155 5.63 -0.39 -0.71
CA PRO A 155 6.34 -1.36 -1.56
C PRO A 155 5.44 -2.31 -2.35
N GLY A 156 4.24 -2.62 -1.85
CA GLY A 156 3.28 -3.47 -2.54
C GLY A 156 2.88 -2.97 -3.93
N TYR A 157 2.99 -1.66 -4.19
CA TYR A 157 2.73 -1.04 -5.48
C TYR A 157 3.54 -1.66 -6.64
N TYR A 158 4.80 -2.00 -6.38
CA TYR A 158 5.73 -2.54 -7.39
C TYR A 158 6.10 -4.00 -7.16
N ASP A 159 5.76 -4.57 -6.00
CA ASP A 159 6.18 -5.92 -5.59
C ASP A 159 5.07 -6.97 -5.67
N ILE A 160 3.80 -6.60 -5.46
CA ILE A 160 2.67 -7.55 -5.54
C ILE A 160 2.42 -7.92 -7.01
N ASP A 161 2.23 -9.22 -7.27
CA ASP A 161 1.77 -9.75 -8.56
C ASP A 161 0.25 -9.91 -8.55
N ALA A 162 -0.45 -8.88 -8.99
CA ALA A 162 -1.89 -8.75 -8.94
C ALA A 162 -2.57 -9.08 -10.27
N GLU A 163 -3.86 -9.41 -10.18
CA GLU A 163 -4.72 -9.62 -11.35
C GLU A 163 -5.58 -8.39 -11.65
N ASP A 164 -6.14 -7.77 -10.60
CA ASP A 164 -7.12 -6.70 -10.72
C ASP A 164 -6.82 -5.55 -9.73
N MET A 165 -7.49 -4.41 -9.94
CA MET A 165 -7.40 -3.27 -9.03
C MET A 165 -8.78 -2.76 -8.62
N SER A 166 -8.86 -2.18 -7.42
CA SER A 166 -10.02 -1.43 -6.95
C SER A 166 -9.64 0.01 -6.62
N VAL A 167 -10.61 0.91 -6.73
CA VAL A 167 -10.43 2.32 -6.45
C VAL A 167 -11.54 2.85 -5.57
N TRP A 168 -11.15 3.53 -4.51
CA TRP A 168 -12.07 4.21 -3.60
C TRP A 168 -11.83 5.72 -3.65
N HIS A 169 -12.90 6.48 -3.82
CA HIS A 169 -12.92 7.94 -3.66
C HIS A 169 -13.49 8.23 -2.31
N VAL A 170 -12.68 8.80 -1.44
CA VAL A 170 -13.05 9.07 -0.04
C VAL A 170 -12.62 10.49 0.27
N PRO A 171 -13.43 11.28 1.00
CA PRO A 171 -13.08 12.64 1.39
C PRO A 171 -11.72 12.72 2.10
N ASN A 172 -11.02 13.84 1.90
CA ASN A 172 -9.77 14.13 2.60
C ASN A 172 -9.99 14.15 4.12
N LYS A 173 -8.95 13.82 4.89
CA LYS A 173 -8.93 13.77 6.37
C LYS A 173 -9.92 12.78 7.00
N THR A 174 -10.41 11.82 6.20
CA THR A 174 -11.27 10.75 6.71
C THR A 174 -10.39 9.68 7.35
N PRO A 175 -10.58 9.34 8.64
CA PRO A 175 -9.78 8.31 9.28
C PRO A 175 -10.04 6.92 8.66
N PHE A 176 -9.02 6.05 8.65
CA PHE A 176 -9.05 4.78 7.90
C PHE A 176 -10.22 3.85 8.25
N TYR A 177 -10.63 3.83 9.51
CA TYR A 177 -11.74 3.00 9.99
C TYR A 177 -13.11 3.49 9.50
N HIS A 178 -13.19 4.66 8.87
CA HIS A 178 -14.42 5.19 8.26
C HIS A 178 -14.39 5.22 6.72
N TRP A 179 -13.32 4.77 6.06
CA TRP A 179 -13.21 4.88 4.60
C TRP A 179 -14.33 4.18 3.84
N ASN A 180 -14.72 2.97 4.26
CA ASN A 180 -15.79 2.22 3.61
C ASN A 180 -17.14 2.98 3.69
N LEU A 181 -17.42 3.59 4.85
CA LEU A 181 -18.66 4.34 5.10
C LEU A 181 -18.69 5.70 4.42
N ALA A 182 -17.54 6.38 4.36
CA ALA A 182 -17.44 7.75 3.85
C ALA A 182 -17.12 7.83 2.36
N ALA A 183 -16.81 6.70 1.71
CA ALA A 183 -16.53 6.69 0.28
C ALA A 183 -17.71 7.27 -0.51
N ILE A 184 -17.40 8.09 -1.51
CA ILE A 184 -18.39 8.66 -2.43
C ILE A 184 -18.50 7.87 -3.74
N MET A 185 -17.49 7.04 -4.03
CA MET A 185 -17.46 6.14 -5.18
C MET A 185 -16.48 5.00 -4.89
N ARG A 186 -16.89 3.76 -5.19
CA ARG A 186 -16.04 2.56 -5.07
C ARG A 186 -16.31 1.64 -6.26
N TYR A 187 -15.26 1.12 -6.84
CA TYR A 187 -15.35 0.20 -7.96
C TYR A 187 -14.09 -0.66 -8.09
N HIS A 188 -14.19 -1.73 -8.85
CA HIS A 188 -13.06 -2.62 -9.14
C HIS A 188 -13.10 -3.19 -10.56
N THR A 189 -12.00 -3.79 -10.99
CA THR A 189 -11.92 -4.58 -12.22
C THR A 189 -12.06 -6.07 -11.89
N GLU A 190 -12.53 -6.89 -12.84
CA GLU A 190 -12.74 -8.34 -12.64
C GLU A 190 -12.14 -9.22 -13.76
N ARG A 191 -11.34 -8.62 -14.64
CA ARG A 191 -10.87 -9.26 -15.88
C ARG A 191 -9.39 -9.59 -15.86
N ARG A 192 -8.77 -9.56 -14.68
CA ARG A 192 -7.37 -9.95 -14.48
C ARG A 192 -6.40 -9.20 -15.40
N PHE A 193 -6.72 -7.94 -15.70
CA PHE A 193 -6.05 -7.22 -16.77
C PHE A 193 -4.56 -6.98 -16.45
N LEU A 194 -4.19 -6.88 -15.16
CA LEU A 194 -2.82 -6.60 -14.76
C LEU A 194 -1.84 -7.70 -15.17
N HIS A 195 -2.31 -8.95 -15.31
CA HIS A 195 -1.50 -10.05 -15.84
C HIS A 195 -0.96 -9.74 -17.26
N LEU A 196 -1.71 -9.00 -18.08
CA LEU A 196 -1.28 -8.59 -19.43
C LEU A 196 -0.23 -7.46 -19.41
N TYR A 197 -0.04 -6.83 -18.25
CA TYR A 197 0.79 -5.64 -18.05
C TYR A 197 1.88 -5.83 -16.98
N GLY A 198 2.22 -7.08 -16.66
CA GLY A 198 3.32 -7.42 -15.75
C GLY A 198 2.93 -7.54 -14.28
N GLY A 199 1.65 -7.64 -13.96
CA GLY A 199 1.14 -7.97 -12.62
C GLY A 199 0.81 -6.76 -11.75
N ASN A 200 1.27 -5.54 -12.07
CA ASN A 200 0.93 -4.36 -11.26
C ASN A 200 1.07 -3.04 -12.04
N LEU A 201 0.73 -1.94 -11.38
CA LEU A 201 0.77 -0.61 -11.98
C LEU A 201 2.20 -0.15 -12.31
N TYR A 202 3.20 -0.56 -11.52
CA TYR A 202 4.60 -0.25 -11.80
C TYR A 202 5.01 -0.76 -13.19
N TYR A 203 4.73 -2.03 -13.52
CA TYR A 203 5.03 -2.59 -14.83
C TYR A 203 4.12 -2.04 -15.94
N LEU A 204 2.84 -1.74 -15.64
CA LEU A 204 1.95 -1.07 -16.57
C LEU A 204 2.52 0.28 -17.03
N PHE A 205 3.01 1.10 -16.10
CA PHE A 205 3.57 2.41 -16.42
C PHE A 205 5.00 2.36 -16.98
N HIS A 206 5.70 1.23 -16.88
CA HIS A 206 6.90 1.00 -17.71
C HIS A 206 6.51 0.77 -19.18
N ARG A 207 5.39 0.09 -19.43
CA ARG A 207 4.89 -0.15 -20.79
C ARG A 207 4.22 1.09 -21.39
N TYR A 208 3.57 1.90 -20.55
CA TYR A 208 2.92 3.15 -20.91
C TYR A 208 3.49 4.31 -20.10
N PRO A 209 4.66 4.85 -20.48
CA PRO A 209 5.31 5.92 -19.71
C PRO A 209 4.42 7.16 -19.59
N VAL A 210 4.36 7.71 -18.38
CA VAL A 210 3.66 8.96 -18.06
C VAL A 210 4.64 10.11 -18.26
N GLU A 211 4.75 10.56 -19.51
CA GLU A 211 5.72 11.58 -19.90
C GLU A 211 5.10 12.58 -20.88
N TYR A 212 5.48 13.85 -20.74
CA TYR A 212 5.15 14.87 -21.73
C TYR A 212 5.75 14.52 -23.10
N ASN A 213 4.96 14.70 -24.15
CA ASN A 213 5.35 14.47 -25.56
C ASN A 213 5.73 13.01 -25.89
N VAL A 214 5.22 12.04 -25.13
CA VAL A 214 5.45 10.60 -25.38
C VAL A 214 4.61 10.03 -26.52
N GLY A 215 3.53 10.72 -26.93
CA GLY A 215 2.60 10.23 -27.94
C GLY A 215 1.56 11.28 -28.33
N LYS A 216 0.63 10.87 -29.19
CA LYS A 216 -0.47 11.69 -29.72
C LYS A 216 -1.77 11.45 -28.96
N HIS A 217 -2.60 12.50 -28.96
CA HIS A 217 -3.96 12.50 -28.42
C HIS A 217 -4.79 11.33 -28.97
N LEU A 218 -5.43 10.58 -28.05
CA LEU A 218 -6.26 9.38 -28.29
C LEU A 218 -5.55 8.17 -28.90
N SER A 219 -4.82 8.32 -30.00
CA SER A 219 -4.23 7.19 -30.72
C SER A 219 -3.16 6.46 -29.91
N ASP A 220 -2.45 7.18 -29.05
CA ASP A 220 -1.41 6.62 -28.19
C ASP A 220 -1.87 6.56 -26.73
N ASN A 221 -3.17 6.58 -26.44
CA ASN A 221 -3.63 6.32 -25.08
C ASN A 221 -3.27 4.91 -24.62
N GLY A 222 -3.05 4.73 -23.31
CA GLY A 222 -2.98 3.41 -22.71
C GLY A 222 -4.37 2.74 -22.64
N PRO A 223 -4.45 1.55 -22.01
CA PRO A 223 -5.68 0.77 -21.99
C PRO A 223 -6.78 1.43 -21.16
N SER A 224 -8.04 1.21 -21.57
CA SER A 224 -9.24 1.47 -20.77
C SER A 224 -9.88 0.16 -20.38
N ILE A 225 -9.98 -0.10 -19.07
CA ILE A 225 -10.46 -1.36 -18.50
C ILE A 225 -11.87 -1.13 -17.94
N PRO A 226 -12.86 -1.97 -18.28
CA PRO A 226 -14.20 -1.85 -17.71
C PRO A 226 -14.17 -2.11 -16.20
N ILE A 227 -14.99 -1.38 -15.46
CA ILE A 227 -15.12 -1.50 -13.99
C ILE A 227 -16.53 -1.96 -13.60
N VAL A 228 -16.62 -2.56 -12.42
CA VAL A 228 -17.84 -2.90 -11.69
C VAL A 228 -17.94 -1.99 -10.48
N TYR A 229 -19.09 -1.34 -10.29
CA TYR A 229 -19.30 -0.42 -9.17
C TYR A 229 -19.75 -1.16 -7.92
N ASP A 230 -19.03 -0.93 -6.82
CA ASP A 230 -19.44 -1.33 -5.46
C ASP A 230 -20.26 -0.21 -4.79
N LEU A 231 -20.02 1.03 -5.20
CA LEU A 231 -20.76 2.23 -4.81
C LEU A 231 -20.69 3.29 -5.93
N GLY A 232 -21.86 3.79 -6.35
CA GLY A 232 -22.01 4.71 -7.47
C GLY A 232 -22.37 3.99 -8.77
N ASP A 233 -22.36 4.74 -9.87
CA ASP A 233 -22.69 4.25 -11.23
C ASP A 233 -21.98 5.11 -12.30
N LYS A 234 -22.21 4.77 -13.58
CA LYS A 234 -21.55 5.44 -14.71
C LYS A 234 -21.92 6.92 -14.78
N GLU A 235 -23.16 7.25 -14.47
CA GLU A 235 -23.74 8.57 -14.56
C GLU A 235 -23.22 9.47 -13.44
N SER A 236 -23.34 9.04 -12.19
CA SER A 236 -22.81 9.73 -11.01
C SER A 236 -21.30 9.94 -11.09
N THR A 237 -20.56 8.96 -11.61
CA THR A 237 -19.11 9.11 -11.85
C THR A 237 -18.81 10.32 -12.72
N LYS A 238 -19.57 10.51 -13.81
CA LYS A 238 -19.39 11.66 -14.71
C LYS A 238 -19.76 12.98 -14.03
N MET A 239 -20.70 12.99 -13.09
CA MET A 239 -21.11 14.19 -12.38
C MET A 239 -20.02 14.74 -11.46
N PHE A 240 -19.03 13.92 -11.07
CA PHE A 240 -17.85 14.40 -10.33
C PHE A 240 -16.85 15.15 -11.22
N TYR A 241 -17.00 15.11 -12.55
CA TYR A 241 -16.18 15.86 -13.49
C TYR A 241 -16.88 17.16 -13.92
N GLY A 242 -16.08 18.15 -14.33
CA GLY A 242 -16.62 19.37 -14.92
C GLY A 242 -17.44 19.11 -16.18
N PRO A 243 -18.45 19.93 -16.51
CA PRO A 243 -19.43 19.66 -17.57
C PRO A 243 -18.78 19.48 -18.96
N TYR A 244 -17.72 20.25 -19.26
CA TYR A 244 -16.96 20.11 -20.51
C TYR A 244 -16.25 18.76 -20.62
N SER A 245 -15.50 18.36 -19.59
CA SER A 245 -14.88 17.03 -19.53
C SER A 245 -15.94 15.93 -19.56
N GLY A 246 -17.08 16.12 -18.89
CA GLY A 246 -18.22 15.20 -18.87
C GLY A 246 -18.80 14.87 -20.26
N ALA A 247 -18.72 15.81 -21.21
CA ALA A 247 -19.13 15.59 -22.60
C ALA A 247 -18.10 14.78 -23.41
N GLU A 248 -16.84 14.76 -22.97
CA GLU A 248 -15.71 14.13 -23.67
C GLU A 248 -15.22 12.85 -22.99
N ILE A 249 -16.01 12.29 -22.06
CA ILE A 249 -15.69 11.06 -21.33
C ILE A 249 -16.89 10.10 -21.26
N GLU A 250 -16.59 8.83 -21.07
CA GLU A 250 -17.56 7.76 -20.82
C GLU A 250 -17.32 7.13 -19.45
N GLY A 251 -18.37 7.06 -18.61
CA GLY A 251 -18.29 6.41 -17.30
C GLY A 251 -18.22 4.88 -17.40
N GLY A 252 -17.72 4.22 -16.35
CA GLY A 252 -17.65 2.76 -16.26
C GLY A 252 -16.35 2.14 -16.76
N PHE A 253 -15.26 2.93 -16.79
CA PHE A 253 -13.91 2.43 -17.09
C PHE A 253 -12.88 2.99 -16.12
N ILE A 254 -11.73 2.34 -15.99
CA ILE A 254 -10.51 2.99 -15.52
C ILE A 254 -9.52 3.02 -16.68
N SER A 255 -8.97 4.19 -17.00
CA SER A 255 -8.05 4.33 -18.13
C SER A 255 -6.68 4.76 -17.67
N PHE A 256 -5.65 4.24 -18.33
CA PHE A 256 -4.25 4.50 -17.99
C PHE A 256 -3.57 5.27 -19.11
N ARG A 257 -2.66 6.19 -18.74
CA ARG A 257 -1.84 7.01 -19.65
C ARG A 257 -2.70 7.61 -20.78
N ALA A 258 -3.59 8.51 -20.42
CA ALA A 258 -4.33 9.32 -21.38
C ALA A 258 -3.47 10.51 -21.82
N ILE A 259 -3.47 10.84 -23.10
CA ILE A 259 -2.70 11.94 -23.67
C ILE A 259 -3.67 13.01 -24.15
N ASN A 260 -3.47 14.28 -23.75
CA ASN A 260 -4.30 15.40 -24.18
C ASN A 260 -3.83 15.98 -25.54
N LYS A 261 -4.53 17.01 -26.06
CA LYS A 261 -4.20 17.66 -27.35
C LYS A 261 -2.82 18.30 -27.35
N GLU A 262 -2.36 18.77 -26.20
CA GLU A 262 -1.05 19.40 -25.98
C GLU A 262 0.07 18.37 -25.72
N ARG A 263 -0.24 17.06 -25.80
CA ARG A 263 0.67 15.93 -25.58
C ARG A 263 1.15 15.75 -24.13
N ALA A 264 0.47 16.35 -23.16
CA ALA A 264 0.66 16.01 -21.75
C ALA A 264 0.00 14.68 -21.43
N ALA A 265 0.64 13.88 -20.57
CA ALA A 265 0.16 12.57 -20.15
C ALA A 265 -0.47 12.64 -18.75
N THR A 266 -1.73 12.19 -18.65
CA THR A 266 -2.41 11.92 -17.38
C THR A 266 -2.30 10.45 -17.05
N ALA A 267 -1.77 10.12 -15.87
CA ALA A 267 -1.48 8.74 -15.49
C ALA A 267 -2.73 7.86 -15.41
N ILE A 268 -3.78 8.33 -14.72
CA ILE A 268 -5.02 7.59 -14.51
C ILE A 268 -6.21 8.51 -14.74
N CYS A 269 -7.18 8.01 -15.51
CA CYS A 269 -8.52 8.55 -15.58
C CYS A 269 -9.46 7.62 -14.82
N SER A 270 -9.84 8.06 -13.62
CA SER A 270 -10.50 7.24 -12.63
C SER A 270 -12.02 7.22 -12.86
N GLY A 271 -12.57 6.05 -13.17
CA GLY A 271 -14.01 5.86 -13.37
C GLY A 271 -14.51 6.25 -14.76
N VAL A 272 -13.61 6.75 -15.64
CA VAL A 272 -13.96 7.17 -16.99
C VAL A 272 -12.97 6.74 -18.08
N LYS A 273 -13.47 6.69 -19.32
CA LYS A 273 -12.72 6.55 -20.57
C LYS A 273 -12.74 7.86 -21.36
N PRO A 274 -11.58 8.44 -21.72
CA PRO A 274 -11.52 9.62 -22.58
C PRO A 274 -11.98 9.33 -24.01
N LYS A 275 -12.80 10.24 -24.55
CA LYS A 275 -13.30 10.27 -25.93
C LYS A 275 -12.88 11.53 -26.71
N GLY A 276 -12.57 12.61 -26.00
CA GLY A 276 -12.28 13.92 -26.60
C GLY A 276 -11.00 14.57 -26.05
N GLY A 277 -10.91 15.89 -26.19
CA GLY A 277 -9.68 16.69 -25.99
C GLY A 277 -9.29 16.98 -24.55
N SER A 278 -10.26 16.97 -23.64
CA SER A 278 -10.11 17.40 -22.25
C SER A 278 -9.50 16.32 -21.36
N VAL A 279 -8.77 16.76 -20.35
CA VAL A 279 -8.13 15.89 -19.37
C VAL A 279 -9.18 15.25 -18.45
N CYS A 280 -9.02 13.95 -18.17
CA CYS A 280 -9.88 13.18 -17.27
C CYS A 280 -9.25 12.95 -15.88
N SER A 281 -8.83 14.04 -15.22
CA SER A 281 -8.19 13.94 -13.90
C SER A 281 -9.19 14.09 -12.76
N LEU A 282 -9.28 13.08 -11.89
CA LEU A 282 -9.75 13.26 -10.51
C LEU A 282 -8.53 13.34 -9.61
N LEU A 283 -8.57 14.32 -8.71
CA LEU A 283 -7.39 14.77 -7.98
C LEU A 283 -7.09 13.94 -6.74
N THR A 284 -8.09 13.24 -6.19
CA THR A 284 -7.92 12.39 -5.01
C THR A 284 -8.58 11.03 -5.19
N PHE A 285 -7.82 9.93 -5.07
CA PHE A 285 -8.33 8.56 -5.10
C PHE A 285 -7.33 7.54 -4.52
N ARG A 286 -7.84 6.39 -4.06
CA ARG A 286 -7.06 5.33 -3.41
C ARG A 286 -7.08 4.09 -4.26
N MET A 287 -5.95 3.42 -4.42
CA MET A 287 -5.79 2.24 -5.28
C MET A 287 -5.41 1.02 -4.43
N CYS A 288 -6.21 -0.04 -4.56
CA CYS A 288 -5.90 -1.34 -4.01
C CYS A 288 -5.65 -2.36 -5.13
N LEU A 289 -4.77 -3.33 -4.88
CA LEU A 289 -4.48 -4.44 -5.78
C LEU A 289 -4.93 -5.76 -5.15
N THR A 290 -5.44 -6.69 -5.97
CA THR A 290 -5.76 -8.05 -5.52
C THR A 290 -5.19 -9.11 -6.46
N GLU A 291 -4.86 -10.26 -5.89
CA GLU A 291 -4.42 -11.44 -6.62
C GLU A 291 -5.60 -12.41 -6.85
N SER A 292 -5.42 -13.37 -7.76
CA SER A 292 -6.45 -14.36 -8.06
C SER A 292 -6.93 -15.16 -6.86
N SER A 293 -8.21 -15.50 -6.87
CA SER A 293 -8.72 -16.72 -6.23
C SER A 293 -8.37 -17.95 -7.08
N ARG A 294 -7.08 -18.28 -7.24
CA ARG A 294 -6.69 -19.64 -7.60
C ARG A 294 -6.05 -20.29 -6.39
N PRO A 295 -6.55 -21.46 -5.94
CA PRO A 295 -5.83 -22.22 -4.94
C PRO A 295 -4.48 -22.56 -5.56
N ASN A 296 -3.39 -22.18 -4.87
CA ASN A 296 -2.08 -22.72 -5.14
C ASN A 296 -2.25 -24.23 -5.27
N THR A 297 -2.11 -24.78 -6.47
CA THR A 297 -2.23 -26.23 -6.72
C THR A 297 -1.22 -26.98 -5.86
N TRP A 298 -0.10 -26.34 -5.52
CA TRP A 298 0.87 -26.78 -4.53
C TRP A 298 0.35 -26.82 -3.08
N ALA A 299 -0.48 -25.86 -2.65
CA ALA A 299 -1.08 -25.88 -1.31
C ALA A 299 -2.16 -26.96 -1.17
N ARG A 300 -2.90 -27.26 -2.24
CA ARG A 300 -3.78 -28.44 -2.27
C ARG A 300 -2.98 -29.73 -2.23
N LEU A 301 -1.89 -29.86 -2.97
CA LEU A 301 -1.02 -31.04 -2.97
C LEU A 301 -0.33 -31.27 -1.63
N LEU A 302 0.13 -30.21 -0.95
CA LEU A 302 0.70 -30.33 0.39
C LEU A 302 -0.36 -30.72 1.44
N ASN A 303 -1.58 -30.17 1.35
CA ASN A 303 -2.67 -30.55 2.26
C ASN A 303 -3.27 -31.93 1.95
N THR A 304 -3.26 -32.40 0.69
CA THR A 304 -3.64 -33.78 0.37
C THR A 304 -2.53 -34.78 0.70
N ALA A 305 -1.25 -34.39 0.62
CA ALA A 305 -0.13 -35.23 1.04
C ALA A 305 -0.04 -35.38 2.57
N THR A 306 -0.47 -34.37 3.35
CA THR A 306 -0.54 -34.47 4.81
C THR A 306 -1.82 -35.16 5.31
N SER A 307 -2.93 -35.15 4.55
CA SER A 307 -4.17 -35.83 4.97
C SER A 307 -4.32 -37.28 4.49
N THR A 308 -3.47 -37.77 3.56
CA THR A 308 -3.51 -39.16 3.07
C THR A 308 -2.47 -40.07 3.70
N ARG A 309 -1.64 -39.58 4.63
CA ARG A 309 -0.79 -40.43 5.45
C ARG A 309 -1.55 -40.83 6.72
N GLN A 310 -2.36 -41.88 6.59
CA GLN A 310 -3.02 -42.57 7.69
C GLN A 310 -2.03 -42.88 8.82
N GLU A 311 -2.24 -42.27 9.98
CA GLU A 311 -1.63 -42.67 11.25
C GLU A 311 -2.08 -44.07 11.74
N SER A 312 -2.90 -44.79 10.96
CA SER A 312 -3.38 -46.13 11.31
C SER A 312 -2.56 -47.29 10.72
N GLU A 313 -1.68 -47.08 9.73
CA GLU A 313 -0.99 -48.19 9.05
C GLU A 313 0.42 -48.49 9.57
N ILE A 314 1.05 -47.56 10.31
CA ILE A 314 2.40 -47.77 10.87
C ILE A 314 2.36 -48.71 12.08
N HIS A 315 1.28 -48.70 12.86
CA HIS A 315 1.13 -49.61 14.01
C HIS A 315 0.78 -51.06 13.62
N GLN A 316 0.18 -51.28 12.44
CA GLN A 316 -0.18 -52.62 11.98
C GLN A 316 0.98 -53.33 11.25
N TRP A 317 1.91 -52.58 10.66
CA TRP A 317 3.09 -53.14 9.99
C TRP A 317 4.19 -53.56 10.99
N ALA A 318 4.43 -52.78 12.05
CA ALA A 318 5.45 -53.05 13.06
C ALA A 318 5.14 -54.30 13.92
N THR A 319 3.86 -54.63 14.10
CA THR A 319 3.43 -55.77 14.95
C THR A 319 3.45 -57.10 14.20
N ASN A 320 3.40 -57.08 12.86
CA ASN A 320 3.32 -58.29 12.03
C ASN A 320 4.69 -58.83 11.53
N HIS A 321 5.80 -58.11 11.75
CA HIS A 321 7.12 -58.51 11.22
C HIS A 321 8.18 -58.84 12.28
N MET A 322 7.80 -59.02 13.56
CA MET A 322 8.70 -59.46 14.63
C MET A 322 8.29 -60.78 15.29
N VAL A 323 7.82 -61.80 14.56
CA VAL A 323 7.91 -63.20 14.99
C VAL A 323 7.90 -64.10 13.75
N SER A 324 9.05 -64.62 13.32
CA SER A 324 9.24 -66.05 12.99
C SER A 324 10.58 -66.34 12.29
N ASN A 325 11.18 -67.45 12.73
CA ASN A 325 12.16 -68.29 12.05
C ASN A 325 13.65 -67.96 12.12
N ASN A 326 14.18 -68.33 13.28
CA ASN A 326 15.36 -69.17 13.49
C ASN A 326 15.57 -70.24 12.39
N THR A 327 16.75 -70.31 11.73
CA THR A 327 17.62 -71.51 11.53
C THR A 327 18.66 -71.35 10.38
N SER A 328 19.93 -71.24 10.78
CA SER A 328 21.17 -71.84 10.23
C SER A 328 21.29 -72.31 8.76
N ILE A 329 22.34 -71.86 8.04
CA ILE A 329 23.50 -72.66 7.57
C ILE A 329 24.55 -71.80 6.77
N ASN A 330 25.77 -71.75 7.33
CA ASN A 330 27.16 -71.71 6.82
C ASN A 330 27.71 -70.95 5.56
N ARG A 331 28.84 -70.26 5.85
CA ARG A 331 30.08 -69.95 5.06
C ARG A 331 29.92 -69.01 3.84
N VAL A 332 30.76 -67.98 3.64
CA VAL A 332 32.23 -67.97 3.53
C VAL A 332 32.83 -66.61 3.97
N THR A 333 34.04 -66.68 4.53
CA THR A 333 35.00 -65.63 4.97
C THR A 333 35.36 -64.55 3.95
N TYR A 334 35.70 -63.32 4.39
CA TYR A 334 36.93 -62.57 4.00
C TYR A 334 37.16 -61.29 4.86
N THR A 335 38.21 -61.36 5.69
CA THR A 335 39.21 -60.36 6.14
C THR A 335 38.93 -58.84 6.19
N HIS A 336 39.18 -58.27 7.38
CA HIS A 336 39.42 -56.85 7.71
C HIS A 336 40.71 -56.27 7.08
N PRO A 337 40.78 -54.93 6.98
CA PRO A 337 41.98 -54.16 7.37
C PRO A 337 41.61 -53.09 8.43
N SER A 338 42.07 -53.21 9.67
CA SER A 338 43.36 -52.75 10.24
C SER A 338 43.53 -51.22 10.39
N ILE A 339 43.51 -50.82 11.67
CA ILE A 339 43.81 -49.50 12.25
C ILE A 339 45.33 -49.23 12.14
N PRO A 340 45.79 -47.99 11.86
CA PRO A 340 47.22 -47.68 11.90
C PRO A 340 47.75 -47.47 13.33
N PRO A 341 49.02 -47.87 13.63
CA PRO A 341 49.55 -47.96 14.97
C PRO A 341 50.15 -46.66 15.51
N SER A 342 50.01 -46.46 16.82
CA SER A 342 50.81 -45.58 17.67
C SER A 342 52.12 -46.28 18.08
N LEU A 343 53.26 -45.58 18.13
CA LEU A 343 54.52 -46.02 18.77
C LEU A 343 55.48 -44.80 18.95
N PRO A 344 56.52 -44.85 19.84
CA PRO A 344 56.53 -44.09 21.10
C PRO A 344 57.90 -43.38 21.41
N PRO A 345 58.48 -43.29 22.65
CA PRO A 345 58.89 -42.02 23.27
C PRO A 345 60.42 -41.84 23.52
N SER A 346 60.88 -40.61 23.80
CA SER A 346 62.14 -40.31 24.55
C SER A 346 62.26 -38.80 24.83
N HIS A 347 62.13 -38.33 26.07
CA HIS A 347 63.19 -38.00 27.05
C HIS A 347 63.71 -36.54 27.06
N ARG A 348 63.52 -35.91 28.24
CA ARG A 348 64.34 -34.90 28.95
C ARG A 348 65.10 -33.84 28.14
N LEU A 349 64.78 -32.57 28.40
CA LEU A 349 65.47 -31.72 29.39
C LEU A 349 64.56 -30.55 29.79
#